data_AF-A0A4P9CAI5-F1
#
_entry.id   AF-A0A4P9CAI5-F1
#
_cell.length_a   1.000
_cell.length_b   1.000
_cell.length_c   1.000
_cell.angle_alpha   90.00
_cell.angle_beta   90.00
_cell.angle_gamma   90.00
#
_symmetry.space_group_name_H-M   'P 1'
#
loop_
_entity.id
_entity.type
_entity.pdbx_description
1 polymer ?
#
loop_
_entity_poly.entity_id
_entity_poly.type
_entity_poly.pdbx_seq_one_letter_code
_entity_poly.pdbx_strand_id
1 'polypeptide(L)'
;MKRFKIIFTGLLAASCVAASVIFACGDAGAPPQPAPPAAEAAQEPSAEAPQEPPAPEETTESMAAAPAPEPVMASPHFAMEEYRCDCAGHCDGWPAAMDPELLAMIEELRCACESPVIITSGVRCEARNAEVGGVAWSFHKRGHAADLYCPGMPVGQLAALAQDVGLNILPYYSSGYIHVEN
;
A
#
# COMPACT_ATOMS: atom_id res chain seq x y z
N MET A 1 -42.61 -22.17 -16.09
CA MET A 1 -42.53 -21.73 -17.50
C MET A 1 -43.25 -20.40 -17.67
N LYS A 2 -42.53 -19.28 -17.66
CA LYS A 2 -43.06 -17.96 -18.09
C LYS A 2 -41.97 -17.32 -18.94
N ARG A 3 -42.19 -17.33 -20.25
CA ARG A 3 -41.27 -16.81 -21.27
C ARG A 3 -41.38 -15.28 -21.28
N PHE A 4 -40.41 -14.59 -20.68
CA PHE A 4 -40.32 -13.13 -20.83
C PHE A 4 -39.68 -12.79 -22.16
N LYS A 5 -40.38 -11.95 -22.91
CA LYS A 5 -40.14 -11.60 -24.30
C LYS A 5 -39.08 -10.50 -24.34
N ILE A 6 -38.02 -10.78 -25.05
CA ILE A 6 -36.89 -9.90 -25.38
C ILE A 6 -37.41 -8.63 -26.06
N ILE A 7 -37.05 -7.46 -25.54
CA ILE A 7 -37.18 -6.16 -26.23
C ILE A 7 -35.78 -5.54 -26.26
N PHE A 8 -35.04 -5.79 -27.34
CA PHE A 8 -33.82 -5.09 -27.69
C PHE A 8 -34.23 -3.81 -28.44
N THR A 9 -34.34 -2.70 -27.73
CA THR A 9 -34.40 -1.37 -28.34
C THR A 9 -32.99 -0.81 -28.43
N GLY A 10 -32.36 -1.02 -29.59
CA GLY A 10 -31.12 -0.35 -29.95
C GLY A 10 -31.35 1.15 -30.08
N LEU A 11 -30.55 1.94 -29.38
CA LEU A 11 -30.44 3.37 -29.59
C LEU A 11 -29.06 3.65 -30.18
N LEU A 12 -29.08 4.34 -31.32
CA LEU A 12 -27.96 4.58 -32.22
C LEU A 12 -26.80 5.29 -31.53
N ALA A 13 -25.60 4.80 -31.79
CA ALA A 13 -24.35 5.53 -31.57
C ALA A 13 -24.30 6.73 -32.53
N ALA A 14 -24.34 7.94 -31.98
CA ALA A 14 -24.02 9.16 -32.71
C ALA A 14 -22.51 9.39 -32.61
N SER A 15 -21.79 9.10 -33.69
CA SER A 15 -20.37 9.42 -33.86
C SER A 15 -20.21 10.91 -34.16
N CYS A 16 -19.80 11.69 -33.16
CA CYS A 16 -19.28 13.03 -33.41
C CYS A 16 -17.77 12.93 -33.65
N VAL A 17 -17.40 12.87 -34.93
CA VAL A 17 -16.03 13.11 -35.39
C VAL A 17 -15.75 14.60 -35.21
N ALA A 18 -15.01 14.97 -34.16
CA ALA A 18 -14.43 16.30 -34.04
C ALA A 18 -12.99 16.26 -34.57
N ALA A 19 -12.77 17.01 -35.65
CA ALA A 19 -11.53 17.10 -36.39
C ALA A 19 -10.37 17.65 -35.55
N SER A 20 -9.20 17.09 -35.81
CA SER A 20 -7.89 17.48 -35.32
C SER A 20 -7.58 18.95 -35.66
N VAL A 21 -7.10 19.71 -34.69
CA VAL A 21 -6.35 20.94 -34.93
C VAL A 21 -4.99 20.78 -34.27
N ILE A 22 -4.01 20.35 -35.07
CA ILE A 22 -2.60 20.35 -34.69
C ILE A 22 -2.16 21.80 -34.81
N PHE A 23 -1.94 22.46 -33.67
CA PHE A 23 -1.25 23.75 -33.61
C PHE A 23 0.20 23.47 -33.20
N ALA A 24 1.08 23.45 -34.19
CA ALA A 24 2.52 23.45 -34.01
C ALA A 24 3.06 24.86 -34.29
N CYS A 25 4.17 25.16 -33.63
CA CYS A 25 5.06 26.32 -33.77
C CYS A 25 4.76 27.52 -32.85
N GLY A 26 5.58 27.59 -31.80
CA GLY A 26 5.73 28.73 -30.90
C GLY A 26 6.93 28.52 -29.98
N ASP A 27 8.10 28.26 -30.56
CA ASP A 27 9.40 28.20 -29.89
C ASP A 27 9.80 29.64 -29.52
N ALA A 28 9.80 29.96 -28.23
CA ALA A 28 10.39 31.16 -27.69
C ALA A 28 11.49 30.74 -26.73
N GLY A 29 12.67 30.53 -27.30
CA GLY A 29 13.91 30.24 -26.57
C GLY A 29 14.18 31.27 -25.48
N ALA A 30 14.34 30.78 -24.25
CA ALA A 30 14.93 31.53 -23.16
C ALA A 30 16.45 31.65 -23.40
N PRO A 31 17.04 32.86 -23.36
CA PRO A 31 18.48 33.01 -23.52
C PRO A 31 19.24 32.46 -22.29
N PRO A 32 20.40 31.83 -22.49
CA PRO A 32 21.20 31.24 -21.42
C PRO A 32 21.81 32.30 -20.50
N GLN A 33 21.69 32.07 -19.20
CA GLN A 33 22.39 32.83 -18.15
C GLN A 33 23.87 32.39 -18.11
N PRO A 34 24.84 33.30 -18.19
CA PRO A 34 26.26 32.97 -18.14
C PRO A 34 26.71 32.64 -16.70
N ALA A 35 27.43 31.53 -16.55
CA ALA A 35 28.13 31.15 -15.33
C ALA A 35 29.30 32.13 -15.03
N PRO A 36 29.55 32.47 -13.76
CA PRO A 36 30.74 33.23 -13.39
C PRO A 36 32.02 32.36 -13.49
N PRO A 37 33.17 32.97 -13.85
CA PRO A 37 34.40 32.25 -14.15
C PRO A 37 35.13 31.74 -12.90
N ALA A 38 35.76 30.58 -13.08
CA ALA A 38 36.87 30.10 -12.26
C ALA A 38 38.10 30.99 -12.48
N ALA A 39 38.80 31.32 -11.40
CA ALA A 39 40.14 31.88 -11.43
C ALA A 39 41.07 31.05 -10.53
N GLU A 40 42.20 30.69 -11.12
CA GLU A 40 43.26 29.82 -10.59
C GLU A 40 44.08 30.42 -9.44
N ALA A 41 44.51 29.49 -8.57
CA ALA A 41 45.77 29.33 -7.87
C ALA A 41 46.75 30.51 -7.63
N ALA A 42 47.18 30.62 -6.36
CA ALA A 42 48.56 30.96 -6.00
C ALA A 42 48.98 30.13 -4.76
N GLN A 43 50.23 29.64 -4.79
CA GLN A 43 50.80 28.54 -4.01
C GLN A 43 51.20 28.85 -2.55
N GLU A 44 51.37 27.75 -1.81
CA GLU A 44 51.80 27.56 -0.41
C GLU A 44 53.18 28.14 -0.05
N PRO A 45 53.50 28.19 1.26
CA PRO A 45 54.60 27.31 1.70
C PRO A 45 54.35 26.57 3.02
N SER A 46 54.59 25.25 2.95
CA SER A 46 55.35 24.38 3.85
C SER A 46 55.73 24.91 5.25
N ALA A 47 55.24 24.22 6.30
CA ALA A 47 56.01 23.92 7.51
C ALA A 47 55.36 22.79 8.34
N GLU A 48 56.13 21.70 8.51
CA GLU A 48 56.22 20.75 9.62
C GLU A 48 54.97 20.12 10.27
N ALA A 49 54.92 18.78 10.22
CA ALA A 49 54.01 17.92 10.99
C ALA A 49 54.41 17.79 12.46
N PRO A 50 53.43 17.70 13.38
CA PRO A 50 53.60 16.95 14.62
C PRO A 50 52.73 15.68 14.69
N GLN A 51 53.32 14.69 15.33
CA GLN A 51 52.95 13.27 15.40
C GLN A 51 51.56 12.98 16.02
N GLU A 52 50.96 11.93 15.48
CA GLU A 52 49.71 11.28 15.87
C GLU A 52 49.80 10.67 17.28
N PRO A 53 48.87 10.96 18.21
CA PRO A 53 48.78 10.23 19.47
C PRO A 53 48.18 8.83 19.25
N PRO A 54 48.63 7.80 20.00
CA PRO A 54 48.22 6.42 19.79
C PRO A 54 46.71 6.24 20.05
N ALA A 55 46.09 5.46 19.17
CA ALA A 55 44.73 4.97 19.33
C ALA A 55 44.56 4.29 20.70
N PRO A 56 43.46 4.55 21.44
CA PRO A 56 43.05 3.65 22.51
C PRO A 56 42.51 2.36 21.89
N GLU A 57 43.21 1.26 22.17
CA GLU A 57 42.74 -0.10 21.96
C GLU A 57 41.54 -0.42 22.88
N GLU A 58 40.58 -1.15 22.32
CA GLU A 58 39.54 -1.98 22.97
C GLU A 58 38.59 -1.26 23.96
N THR A 59 37.29 -1.22 23.71
CA THR A 59 36.42 -2.40 23.73
C THR A 59 35.34 -2.33 22.65
N THR A 60 35.29 -3.32 21.77
CA THR A 60 34.07 -3.64 21.03
C THR A 60 33.10 -4.33 21.99
N GLU A 61 32.52 -3.57 22.92
CA GLU A 61 31.23 -3.97 23.47
C GLU A 61 30.23 -3.77 22.36
N SER A 62 29.84 -4.91 21.77
CA SER A 62 28.71 -5.03 20.87
C SER A 62 27.54 -4.25 21.45
N MET A 63 27.30 -3.04 20.93
CA MET A 63 26.02 -2.37 21.05
C MET A 63 25.03 -3.16 20.19
N ALA A 64 24.70 -4.37 20.64
CA ALA A 64 23.47 -5.01 20.26
C ALA A 64 22.38 -4.00 20.65
N ALA A 65 21.79 -3.36 19.64
CA ALA A 65 20.57 -2.61 19.82
C ALA A 65 19.64 -3.49 20.68
N ALA A 66 19.15 -2.94 21.79
CA ALA A 66 18.15 -3.61 22.61
C ALA A 66 17.08 -4.19 21.66
N PRO A 67 16.66 -5.45 21.87
CA PRO A 67 15.71 -6.08 20.95
C PRO A 67 14.51 -5.15 20.79
N ALA A 68 14.11 -4.92 19.54
CA ALA A 68 12.91 -4.16 19.25
C ALA A 68 11.76 -4.76 20.06
N PRO A 69 10.83 -3.94 20.60
CA PRO A 69 9.71 -4.46 21.36
C PRO A 69 8.93 -5.47 20.51
N GLU A 70 8.55 -6.59 21.13
CA GLU A 70 7.70 -7.60 20.50
C GLU A 70 6.40 -6.96 19.99
N PRO A 71 5.87 -7.38 18.83
CA PRO A 71 4.65 -6.81 18.27
C PRO A 71 3.45 -7.08 19.18
N VAL A 72 2.57 -6.08 19.30
CA VAL A 72 1.29 -6.27 19.99
C VAL A 72 0.40 -7.14 19.11
N MET A 73 0.09 -8.34 19.58
CA MET A 73 -0.74 -9.30 18.86
C MET A 73 -2.23 -9.00 19.04
N ALA A 74 -2.99 -9.07 17.94
CA ALA A 74 -4.44 -8.90 17.90
C ALA A 74 -5.16 -10.25 17.97
N SER A 75 -4.54 -11.29 17.39
CA SER A 75 -4.94 -12.70 17.44
C SER A 75 -3.66 -13.56 17.48
N PRO A 76 -3.76 -14.91 17.56
CA PRO A 76 -2.58 -15.78 17.53
C PRO A 76 -1.65 -15.57 16.31
N HIS A 77 -2.19 -15.21 15.13
CA HIS A 77 -1.40 -15.06 13.90
C HIS A 77 -1.31 -13.64 13.34
N PHE A 78 -2.08 -12.68 13.86
CA PHE A 78 -2.12 -11.32 13.33
C PHE A 78 -1.71 -10.31 14.40
N ALA A 79 -0.71 -9.49 14.09
CA ALA A 79 -0.35 -8.33 14.88
C ALA A 79 -1.35 -7.18 14.65
N MET A 80 -1.54 -6.34 15.66
CA MET A 80 -2.39 -5.14 15.54
C MET A 80 -1.94 -4.25 14.37
N GLU A 81 -0.63 -4.12 14.16
CA GLU A 81 -0.07 -3.24 13.12
C GLU A 81 -0.43 -3.70 11.69
N GLU A 82 -0.69 -4.99 11.47
CA GLU A 82 -1.07 -5.52 10.14
C GLU A 82 -2.45 -5.00 9.69
N TYR A 83 -3.30 -4.59 10.63
CA TYR A 83 -4.61 -4.04 10.33
C TYR A 83 -4.59 -2.51 10.16
N ARG A 84 -3.48 -1.85 10.50
CA ARG A 84 -3.37 -0.38 10.50
C ARG A 84 -3.49 0.18 9.08
N CYS A 85 -4.02 1.40 8.96
CA CYS A 85 -4.05 2.13 7.70
C CYS A 85 -2.62 2.45 7.24
N ASP A 86 -2.29 2.01 6.03
CA ASP A 86 -0.97 2.11 5.37
C ASP A 86 -0.80 3.41 4.56
N CYS A 87 -1.54 4.46 4.91
CA CYS A 87 -1.50 5.73 4.20
C CYS A 87 -0.15 6.44 4.36
N ALA A 88 0.16 7.35 3.44
CA ALA A 88 1.36 8.20 3.48
C ALA A 88 1.29 9.33 4.55
N GLY A 89 0.89 9.00 5.78
CA GLY A 89 0.87 9.93 6.92
C GLY A 89 -0.37 10.83 7.03
N HIS A 90 -1.45 10.52 6.31
CA HIS A 90 -2.72 11.27 6.39
C HIS A 90 -3.52 11.02 7.68
N CYS A 91 -3.18 9.98 8.42
CA CYS A 91 -3.72 9.69 9.74
C CYS A 91 -2.64 9.06 10.62
N ASP A 92 -2.95 8.87 11.90
CA ASP A 92 -2.13 8.11 12.85
C ASP A 92 -2.14 6.59 12.57
N GLY A 93 -2.91 6.17 11.56
CA GLY A 93 -3.08 4.79 11.12
C GLY A 93 -4.35 4.12 11.63
N TRP A 94 -5.07 4.75 12.55
CA TRP A 94 -6.28 4.19 13.14
C TRP A 94 -7.50 5.13 12.97
N PRO A 95 -7.91 5.40 11.71
CA PRO A 95 -9.08 6.23 11.43
C PRO A 95 -10.41 5.60 11.89
N ALA A 96 -10.40 4.29 12.15
CA ALA A 96 -11.49 3.53 12.74
C ALA A 96 -10.90 2.41 13.60
N ALA A 97 -11.68 1.92 14.57
CA ALA A 97 -11.33 0.71 15.31
C ALA A 97 -11.49 -0.52 14.40
N MET A 98 -10.56 -1.47 14.47
CA MET A 98 -10.72 -2.78 13.85
C MET A 98 -11.86 -3.55 14.52
N ASP A 99 -12.70 -4.20 13.72
CA ASP A 99 -13.76 -5.06 14.24
C ASP A 99 -13.17 -6.39 14.76
N PRO A 100 -13.29 -6.70 16.06
CA PRO A 100 -12.79 -7.95 16.62
C PRO A 100 -13.52 -9.19 16.11
N GLU A 101 -14.79 -9.10 15.70
CA GLU A 101 -15.53 -10.26 15.15
C GLU A 101 -14.99 -10.63 13.78
N LEU A 102 -14.77 -9.62 12.91
CA LEU A 102 -14.13 -9.83 11.62
C LEU A 102 -12.74 -10.43 11.77
N LEU A 103 -11.92 -9.92 12.70
CA LEU A 103 -10.59 -10.48 12.94
C LEU A 103 -10.65 -11.94 13.39
N ALA A 104 -11.60 -12.31 14.26
CA ALA A 104 -11.77 -13.69 14.69
C ALA A 104 -12.10 -14.63 13.51
N MET A 105 -12.94 -14.19 12.57
CA MET A 105 -13.23 -14.96 11.36
C MET A 105 -12.02 -15.06 10.41
N ILE A 106 -11.21 -14.00 10.32
CA ILE A 106 -9.95 -14.02 9.53
C ILE A 106 -8.93 -14.99 10.17
N GLU A 107 -8.88 -15.06 11.50
CA GLU A 107 -8.08 -16.04 12.24
C GLU A 107 -8.54 -17.49 11.96
N GLU A 108 -9.85 -17.73 11.96
CA GLU A 108 -10.41 -19.03 11.57
C GLU A 108 -10.08 -19.40 10.12
N LEU A 109 -10.21 -18.44 9.20
CA LEU A 109 -9.80 -18.61 7.80
C LEU A 109 -8.32 -18.97 7.70
N ARG A 110 -7.45 -18.26 8.43
CA ARG A 110 -6.02 -18.58 8.48
C ARG A 110 -5.78 -20.02 8.92
N CYS A 111 -6.49 -20.49 9.95
CA CYS A 111 -6.39 -21.86 10.40
C CYS A 111 -6.86 -22.85 9.32
N ALA A 112 -7.98 -22.58 8.66
CA ALA A 112 -8.53 -23.41 7.58
C ALA A 112 -7.64 -23.47 6.33
N CYS A 113 -6.91 -22.39 6.01
CA CYS A 113 -5.96 -22.37 4.90
C CYS A 113 -4.71 -23.23 5.14
N GLU A 114 -4.39 -23.55 6.41
CA GLU A 114 -3.14 -24.20 6.83
C GLU A 114 -1.86 -23.50 6.30
N SER A 115 -2.00 -22.27 5.81
CA SER A 115 -0.98 -21.46 5.13
C SER A 115 -1.12 -20.00 5.55
N PRO A 116 -0.05 -19.19 5.53
CA PRO A 116 -0.13 -17.77 5.87
C PRO A 116 -1.20 -17.02 5.07
N VAL A 117 -2.05 -16.28 5.77
CA VAL A 117 -2.97 -15.30 5.20
C VAL A 117 -2.41 -13.94 5.60
N ILE A 118 -2.28 -13.04 4.63
CA ILE A 118 -1.67 -11.72 4.78
C ILE A 118 -2.76 -10.67 4.64
N ILE A 119 -2.86 -9.79 5.63
CA ILE A 119 -3.70 -8.59 5.53
C ILE A 119 -2.92 -7.56 4.71
N THR A 120 -3.40 -7.30 3.50
CA THR A 120 -2.80 -6.32 2.59
C THR A 120 -3.40 -4.93 2.75
N SER A 121 -4.63 -4.84 3.30
CA SER A 121 -5.27 -3.59 3.68
C SER A 121 -6.29 -3.86 4.80
N GLY A 122 -6.09 -3.24 5.97
CA GLY A 122 -7.05 -3.26 7.09
C GLY A 122 -7.92 -2.01 7.09
N VAL A 123 -7.86 -1.20 8.14
CA VAL A 123 -8.61 0.07 8.17
C VAL A 123 -8.07 1.08 7.16
N ARG A 124 -8.93 1.94 6.61
CA ARG A 124 -8.51 3.00 5.68
C ARG A 124 -9.04 4.37 6.09
N CYS A 125 -8.19 5.39 6.03
CA CYS A 125 -8.64 6.77 6.13
C CYS A 125 -9.25 7.20 4.78
N GLU A 126 -9.92 8.35 4.75
CA GLU A 126 -10.54 8.84 3.52
C GLU A 126 -9.53 9.03 2.38
N ALA A 127 -8.36 9.57 2.67
CA ALA A 127 -7.30 9.79 1.69
C ALA A 127 -6.81 8.46 1.08
N ARG A 128 -6.49 7.47 1.92
CA ARG A 128 -6.04 6.15 1.45
C ARG A 128 -7.12 5.43 0.67
N ASN A 129 -8.36 5.48 1.14
CA ASN A 129 -9.48 4.89 0.43
C ASN A 129 -9.66 5.52 -0.96
N ALA A 130 -9.54 6.84 -1.09
CA ALA A 130 -9.64 7.51 -2.38
C ALA A 130 -8.45 7.17 -3.30
N GLU A 131 -7.23 7.13 -2.75
CA GLU A 131 -6.00 6.78 -3.48
C GLU A 131 -6.09 5.41 -4.16
N VAL A 132 -6.61 4.40 -3.45
CA VAL A 132 -6.78 3.04 -3.99
C VAL A 132 -8.07 2.87 -4.81
N GLY A 133 -8.82 3.94 -5.06
CA GLY A 133 -10.07 3.90 -5.84
C GLY A 133 -11.27 3.30 -5.11
N GLY A 134 -11.25 3.28 -3.77
CA GLY A 134 -12.34 2.77 -2.94
C GLY A 134 -13.61 3.63 -3.00
N VAL A 135 -14.76 2.98 -2.82
CA VAL A 135 -16.07 3.64 -2.85
C VAL A 135 -16.31 4.52 -1.62
N ALA A 136 -17.21 5.51 -1.74
CA ALA A 136 -17.53 6.46 -0.67
C ALA A 136 -18.02 5.78 0.62
N TRP A 137 -18.69 4.63 0.53
CA TRP A 137 -19.26 3.91 1.66
C TRP A 137 -18.45 2.66 2.07
N SER A 138 -17.17 2.60 1.71
CA SER A 138 -16.30 1.44 1.97
C SER A 138 -16.30 1.03 3.45
N PHE A 139 -16.34 -0.28 3.70
CA PHE A 139 -16.34 -0.86 5.04
C PHE A 139 -14.97 -0.76 5.73
N HIS A 140 -13.87 -0.66 4.96
CA HIS A 140 -12.54 -0.39 5.52
C HIS A 140 -12.47 0.92 6.29
N LYS A 141 -13.25 1.93 5.89
CA LYS A 141 -13.33 3.22 6.60
C LYS A 141 -14.05 3.12 7.94
N ARG A 142 -14.66 1.98 8.24
CA ARG A 142 -15.43 1.72 9.45
C ARG A 142 -14.87 0.55 10.26
N GLY A 143 -13.79 -0.08 9.80
CA GLY A 143 -13.18 -1.20 10.52
C GLY A 143 -13.78 -2.57 10.24
N HIS A 144 -14.75 -2.66 9.33
CA HIS A 144 -15.52 -3.87 9.03
C HIS A 144 -15.08 -4.54 7.71
N ALA A 145 -13.87 -4.27 7.23
CA ALA A 145 -13.35 -4.97 6.06
C ALA A 145 -11.83 -5.09 6.06
N ALA A 146 -11.34 -6.15 5.39
CA ALA A 146 -9.95 -6.39 5.13
C ALA A 146 -9.74 -6.97 3.72
N ASP A 147 -8.60 -6.66 3.11
CA ASP A 147 -8.15 -7.25 1.85
C ASP A 147 -7.06 -8.30 2.15
N LEU A 148 -7.28 -9.55 1.76
CA LEU A 148 -6.48 -10.72 2.16
C LEU A 148 -5.82 -11.42 0.98
N TYR A 149 -4.57 -11.84 1.17
CA TYR A 149 -3.80 -12.63 0.22
C TYR A 149 -3.22 -13.87 0.91
N CYS A 150 -3.24 -15.03 0.24
CA CYS A 150 -2.60 -16.24 0.74
C CYS A 150 -1.56 -16.72 -0.30
N PRO A 151 -0.25 -16.58 -0.03
CA PRO A 151 0.79 -16.99 -0.97
C PRO A 151 0.63 -18.45 -1.43
N GLY A 152 0.70 -18.67 -2.74
CA GLY A 152 0.58 -20.00 -3.34
C GLY A 152 -0.85 -20.55 -3.39
N MET A 153 -1.85 -19.84 -2.85
CA MET A 153 -3.26 -20.24 -2.93
C MET A 153 -4.00 -19.41 -4.00
N PRO A 154 -4.70 -20.05 -4.95
CA PRO A 154 -5.55 -19.33 -5.90
C PRO A 154 -6.68 -18.56 -5.20
N VAL A 155 -6.99 -17.36 -5.70
CA VAL A 155 -8.07 -16.49 -5.18
C VAL A 155 -9.39 -17.23 -5.01
N GLY A 156 -9.77 -18.10 -5.97
CA GLY A 156 -11.01 -18.86 -5.89
C GLY A 156 -11.05 -19.87 -4.74
N GLN A 157 -9.91 -20.49 -4.40
CA GLN A 157 -9.80 -21.39 -3.26
C GLN A 157 -9.86 -20.62 -1.95
N LEU A 158 -9.13 -19.50 -1.85
CA LEU A 158 -9.17 -18.64 -0.67
C LEU A 158 -10.58 -18.08 -0.41
N ALA A 159 -11.27 -17.64 -1.46
CA ALA A 159 -12.65 -17.16 -1.38
C ALA A 159 -13.63 -18.25 -0.91
N ALA A 160 -13.47 -19.50 -1.35
CA ALA A 160 -14.31 -20.61 -0.91
C ALA A 160 -14.13 -20.90 0.59
N LEU A 161 -12.87 -20.97 1.06
CA LEU A 161 -12.59 -21.15 2.49
C LEU A 161 -13.11 -19.98 3.33
N ALA A 162 -12.97 -18.76 2.83
CA ALA A 162 -13.52 -17.57 3.49
C ALA A 162 -15.05 -17.63 3.61
N GLN A 163 -15.73 -18.17 2.59
CA GLN A 163 -17.18 -18.36 2.63
C GLN A 163 -17.59 -19.43 3.65
N ASP A 164 -16.83 -20.51 3.76
CA ASP A 164 -17.09 -21.61 4.70
C ASP A 164 -16.99 -21.15 6.17
N VAL A 165 -16.14 -20.17 6.47
CA VAL A 165 -16.07 -19.53 7.80
C VAL A 165 -17.08 -18.38 7.97
N GLY A 166 -17.95 -18.15 7.00
CA GLY A 166 -19.09 -17.23 7.10
C GLY A 166 -18.82 -15.77 6.69
N LEU A 167 -17.66 -15.46 6.11
CA LEU A 167 -17.35 -14.10 5.65
C LEU A 167 -18.20 -13.72 4.42
N ASN A 168 -18.52 -12.44 4.25
CA ASN A 168 -18.93 -11.92 2.95
C ASN A 168 -17.68 -11.63 2.12
N ILE A 169 -17.65 -12.07 0.85
CA ILE A 169 -16.43 -12.02 0.02
C ILE A 169 -16.68 -11.36 -1.33
N LEU A 170 -15.73 -10.51 -1.74
CA LEU A 170 -15.58 -10.02 -3.09
C LEU A 170 -14.19 -10.43 -3.64
N PRO A 171 -14.09 -11.41 -4.56
CA PRO A 171 -12.81 -11.86 -5.08
C PRO A 171 -12.23 -10.94 -6.16
N TYR A 172 -10.94 -10.63 -6.08
CA TYR A 172 -10.21 -9.81 -7.06
C TYR A 172 -9.17 -10.66 -7.82
N TYR A 173 -9.64 -11.49 -8.75
CA TYR A 173 -8.80 -12.46 -9.47
C TYR A 173 -7.60 -11.86 -10.20
N SER A 174 -7.74 -10.69 -10.82
CA SER A 174 -6.64 -10.02 -11.53
C SER A 174 -5.55 -9.49 -10.60
N SER A 175 -5.91 -9.17 -9.37
CA SER A 175 -5.02 -8.55 -8.38
C SER A 175 -4.51 -9.56 -7.34
N GLY A 176 -5.08 -10.77 -7.31
CA GLY A 176 -4.58 -11.87 -6.48
C GLY A 176 -5.05 -11.87 -5.03
N TYR A 177 -6.02 -11.05 -4.64
CA TYR A 177 -6.52 -10.98 -3.26
C TYR A 177 -8.05 -11.16 -3.19
N ILE A 178 -8.57 -11.36 -1.98
CA ILE A 178 -10.01 -11.30 -1.69
C ILE A 178 -10.28 -10.13 -0.75
N HIS A 179 -11.40 -9.46 -0.96
CA HIS A 179 -11.94 -8.52 0.01
C HIS A 179 -12.96 -9.26 0.87
N VAL A 180 -12.90 -9.05 2.19
CA VAL A 180 -13.84 -9.64 3.15
C VAL A 180 -14.45 -8.58 4.04
N GLU A 181 -15.72 -8.77 4.41
CA GLU A 181 -16.47 -7.87 5.29
C GLU A 181 -17.55 -8.63 6.09
N ASN A 182 -18.02 -8.02 7.19
CA ASN A 182 -19.12 -8.51 8.03
C ASN A 182 -20.27 -7.51 8.17
#